data_AF-A0AB33AJT9-F1
#
_entry.id   AF-A0AB33AJT9-F1
#
_cell.length_a   1.000
_cell.length_b   1.000
_cell.length_c   1.000
_cell.angle_alpha   90.00
_cell.angle_beta   90.00
_cell.angle_gamma   90.00
#
_symmetry.space_group_name_H-M   'P 1'
#
loop_
_entity.id
_entity.type
_entity.pdbx_description
1 polymer ?
#
loop_
_entity_poly.entity_id
_entity_poly.type
_entity_poly.pdbx_seq_one_letter_code
_entity_poly.pdbx_strand_id
1 'polypeptide(L)' 'MIQNIRPLLLTRQQASELLGIDPKSFDKYIRNHPDFQCFMVGKQERYLKSKLVKFIENHCD' A
#
# COMPACT_ATOMS: atom_id res chain seq x y z
N MET A 1 24.67 0.04 9.90
CA MET A 1 23.42 -0.38 9.23
C MET A 1 22.46 0.79 9.28
N ILE A 2 22.17 1.43 8.15
CA ILE A 2 21.15 2.49 8.13
C ILE A 2 19.80 1.78 8.29
N GLN A 3 19.15 1.98 9.42
CA GLN A 3 17.73 1.63 9.57
C GLN A 3 16.99 2.38 8.47
N ASN A 4 16.51 1.66 7.46
CA ASN A 4 15.78 2.27 6.35
C ASN A 4 14.40 2.68 6.90
N ILE A 5 14.33 3.87 7.53
CA ILE A 5 13.11 4.43 8.13
C ILE A 5 12.13 4.66 6.99
N ARG A 6 11.36 3.63 6.66
CA ARG A 6 10.26 3.77 5.72
C ARG A 6 9.14 4.54 6.43
N PRO A 7 8.54 5.53 5.77
CA PRO A 7 7.44 6.28 6.35
C PRO A 7 6.29 5.34 6.72
N LEU A 8 5.56 5.70 7.78
CA LEU A 8 4.37 4.94 8.22
C LEU A 8 3.30 4.89 7.12
N LEU A 9 3.14 6.03 6.44
CA LEU A 9 2.20 6.27 5.35
C LEU A 9 2.95 6.25 4.02
N LEU A 10 2.65 5.23 3.20
CA LEU A 10 3.30 5.03 1.91
C LEU A 10 2.56 5.77 0.80
N THR A 11 3.31 6.31 -0.15
CA THR A 11 2.76 6.72 -1.45
C THR A 11 2.37 5.49 -2.26
N ARG A 12 1.61 5.68 -3.35
CA ARG A 12 1.33 4.63 -4.34
C ARG A 12 2.61 3.92 -4.80
N GLN A 13 3.64 4.69 -5.12
CA GLN A 13 4.93 4.17 -5.57
C GLN A 13 5.58 3.30 -4.49
N GLN A 14 5.66 3.80 -3.25
CA GLN A 14 6.26 3.07 -2.13
C GLN A 14 5.47 1.81 -1.75
N ALA A 15 4.14 1.84 -1.86
CA ALA A 15 3.29 0.68 -1.64
C ALA A 15 3.52 -0.39 -2.71
N SER A 16 3.65 0.02 -3.97
CA SER A 16 3.96 -0.87 -5.10
C SER A 16 5.34 -1.53 -4.92
N GLU A 17 6.36 -0.74 -4.57
CA GLU A 17 7.71 -1.22 -4.27
C GLU A 17 7.73 -2.16 -3.06
N LEU A 18 6.97 -1.86 -2.01
CA LEU A 18 6.87 -2.74 -0.83
C LEU A 18 6.32 -4.13 -1.20
N LEU A 19 5.31 -4.17 -2.08
CA LEU A 19 4.66 -5.40 -2.50
C LEU A 19 5.39 -6.12 -3.65
N GLY A 20 6.41 -5.49 -4.25
CA GLY A 20 7.13 -6.06 -5.38
C GLY A 20 6.31 -6.11 -6.68
N ILE A 21 5.36 -5.19 -6.85
CA ILE A 21 4.49 -5.10 -8.04
C ILE A 21 4.60 -3.72 -8.69
N ASP A 22 4.19 -3.62 -9.95
CA ASP A 22 4.12 -2.33 -10.62
C ASP A 22 2.89 -1.50 -10.15
N PRO A 23 2.93 -0.16 -10.25
CA PRO A 23 1.83 0.68 -9.77
C PRO A 23 0.48 0.48 -10.47
N LYS A 24 0.47 -0.01 -11.72
CA LYS A 24 -0.78 -0.32 -12.43
C LYS A 24 -1.42 -1.58 -11.84
N SER A 25 -0.62 -2.60 -11.52
CA SER A 25 -1.08 -3.78 -10.79
C SER A 25 -1.55 -3.43 -9.38
N PHE A 26 -0.83 -2.55 -8.68
CA PHE A 26 -1.27 -2.04 -7.38
C PHE A 26 -2.64 -1.39 -7.46
N ASP A 27 -2.87 -0.51 -8.45
CA ASP A 27 -4.16 0.14 -8.59
C ASP A 27 -5.28 -0.88 -8.87
N LYS A 28 -5.00 -1.84 -9.77
CA LYS A 28 -5.97 -2.84 -10.23
C LYS A 28 -6.41 -3.78 -9.11
N TYR A 29 -5.48 -4.30 -8.32
CA TYR A 29 -5.75 -5.39 -7.37
C TYR A 29 -5.86 -4.95 -5.93
N ILE A 30 -5.23 -3.83 -5.56
CA ILE A 30 -5.14 -3.38 -4.17
C ILE A 30 -5.95 -2.09 -3.98
N ARG A 31 -5.56 -1.01 -4.66
CA ARG A 31 -6.17 0.32 -4.44
C ARG A 31 -7.66 0.35 -4.71
N ASN A 32 -8.09 -0.27 -5.81
CA ASN A 32 -9.49 -0.28 -6.23
C ASN A 32 -10.30 -1.41 -5.59
N HIS A 33 -9.69 -2.20 -4.68
CA HIS A 33 -10.42 -3.26 -4.00
C HIS A 33 -11.39 -2.66 -2.98
N PRO A 34 -12.67 -3.09 -2.95
CA PRO A 34 -13.69 -2.50 -2.07
C PRO A 34 -13.31 -2.58 -0.58
N ASP A 35 -12.57 -3.61 -0.20
CA ASP A 35 -12.15 -3.85 1.19
C ASP A 35 -10.81 -3.19 1.57
N PHE A 36 -10.15 -2.50 0.63
CA PHE A 36 -8.90 -1.81 0.91
C PHE A 36 -9.12 -0.32 1.14
N GLN A 37 -8.69 0.17 2.30
CA GLN A 37 -8.88 1.57 2.69
C GLN A 37 -7.56 2.36 2.60
N CYS A 38 -7.65 3.56 2.04
CA CYS A 38 -6.57 4.54 2.03
C CYS A 38 -6.79 5.64 3.08
N PHE A 39 -5.71 6.30 3.47
CA PHE A 39 -5.73 7.49 4.31
C PHE A 39 -5.54 8.73 3.43
N MET A 40 -6.50 9.65 3.45
CA MET A 40 -6.44 10.88 2.66
C MET A 40 -5.66 11.98 3.40
N VAL A 41 -4.63 12.52 2.74
CA VAL A 41 -3.89 13.72 3.19
C VAL A 41 -4.12 14.82 2.15
N GLY A 42 -5.13 15.65 2.39
CA GLY A 42 -5.64 16.57 1.39
C GLY A 42 -6.19 15.81 0.18
N LYS A 43 -5.58 16.02 -1.00
CA LYS A 43 -5.93 15.31 -2.25
C LYS A 43 -5.09 14.05 -2.51
N GLN A 44 -4.17 13.71 -1.60
CA GLN A 44 -3.24 12.60 -1.80
C GLN A 44 -3.65 11.39 -0.98
N GLU A 45 -3.71 10.23 -1.64
CA GLU A 45 -3.85 8.95 -0.95
C GLU A 45 -2.53 8.53 -0.31
N ARG A 46 -2.66 7.91 0.86
CA ARG A 46 -1.58 7.26 1.59
C ARG A 46 -2.01 5.90 2.10
N TYR A 47 -1.06 4.98 2.14
CA TYR A 47 -1.34 3.59 2.48
C TYR A 47 -0.55 3.18 3.73
N LEU A 48 -1.25 2.72 4.76
CA LEU A 48 -0.61 2.25 5.97
C LEU A 48 0.03 0.89 5.72
N LYS A 49 1.33 0.75 6.01
CA LYS A 49 2.07 -0.50 5.78
C LYS A 49 1.38 -1.72 6.39
N SER A 50 0.91 -1.61 7.63
CA SER A 50 0.23 -2.72 8.32
C SER A 50 -1.10 -3.11 7.66
N LYS A 51 -1.81 -2.16 7.05
CA LYS A 51 -3.06 -2.43 6.32
C LYS A 51 -2.81 -3.11 4.98
N LEU A 52 -1.71 -2.75 4.29
CA LEU A 52 -1.28 -3.45 3.07
C LEU A 52 -0.99 -4.91 3.37
N VAL A 53 -0.18 -5.20 4.40
CA VAL A 53 0.16 -6.58 4.78
C VAL A 53 -1.10 -7.38 5.15
N LYS A 54 -1.93 -6.83 6.05
CA LYS A 54 -3.18 -7.49 6.47
C LYS A 54 -4.14 -7.72 5.29
N PHE A 55 -4.18 -6.81 4.33
CA PHE A 55 -5.00 -6.97 3.13
C PHE A 55 -4.54 -8.18 2.32
N ILE A 56 -3.23 -8.31 2.06
CA ILE A 56 -2.67 -9.45 1.33
C ILE A 56 -2.91 -10.76 2.09
N GLU A 57 -2.63 -10.81 3.39
CA GLU A 57 -2.86 -12.00 4.23
C GLU A 57 -4.33 -12.47 4.18
N ASN A 58 -5.28 -11.54 4.11
CA ASN A 58 -6.72 -11.85 4.07
C ASN A 58 -7.24 -12.25 2.67
N HIS A 59 -6.47 -12.02 1.60
CA HIS A 59 -6.90 -12.27 0.21
C HIS A 59 -5.93 -13.20 -0.53
N CYS A 60 -5.06 -13.90 0.20
CA CYS A 60 -4.11 -14.87 -0.31
C CYS A 60 -4.57 -16.26 0.11
N ASP A 61 -5.66 -16.73 -0.51
CA ASP A 61 -6.12 -18.12 -0.44
C ASP A 61 -5.66 -18.91 -1.67
#